data_AF-A0A7G1KVN7-F1
#
_entry.id   AF-A0A7G1KVN7-F1
#
_cell.length_a   1.000
_cell.length_b   1.000
_cell.length_c   1.000
_cell.angle_alpha   90.00
_cell.angle_beta   90.00
_cell.angle_gamma   90.00
#
_symmetry.space_group_name_H-M   'P 1'
#
loop_
_entity.id
_entity.type
_entity.pdbx_description
1 polymer ?
#
loop_
_entity_poly.entity_id
_entity_poly.type
_entity_poly.pdbx_seq_one_letter_code
_entity_poly.pdbx_strand_id
1 'polypeptide(L)'
;MSEEAAPTVVEVVESWNVPENAPVATRIRRNIVSAIEQGLDDPQLVADLAVGPLVIALGRLEVELAEARERITALERALER
;
A
#
# COMPACT_ATOMS: atom_id res chain seq x y z
N MET A 1 22.09 4.52 31.08
CA MET A 1 21.58 4.01 29.80
C MET A 1 20.29 4.76 29.54
N SER A 2 20.23 5.55 28.47
CA SER A 2 18.98 6.22 28.10
C SER A 2 17.98 5.17 27.65
N GLU A 3 16.81 5.11 28.28
CA GLU A 3 15.68 4.34 27.76
C GLU A 3 15.24 4.98 26.46
N GLU A 4 15.58 4.34 25.34
CA GLU A 4 15.03 4.69 24.04
C GLU A 4 13.55 4.28 24.09
N ALA A 5 12.65 5.26 24.09
CA ALA A 5 11.22 5.00 24.16
C ALA A 5 10.83 4.12 22.96
N ALA A 6 9.99 3.10 23.22
CA ALA A 6 9.47 2.26 22.14
C ALA A 6 8.71 3.13 21.14
N PRO A 7 8.87 2.89 19.82
CA PRO A 7 8.21 3.69 18.81
C PRO A 7 6.69 3.53 18.90
N THR A 8 5.98 4.63 18.67
CA THR A 8 4.53 4.67 18.54
C THR A 8 4.07 3.95 17.28
N VAL A 9 2.78 3.58 17.23
CA VAL A 9 2.20 2.92 16.04
C VAL A 9 2.28 3.82 14.81
N VAL A 10 2.15 5.14 14.97
CA VAL A 10 2.34 6.11 13.88
C VAL A 10 3.77 6.04 13.33
N GLU A 11 4.77 6.09 14.20
CA GLU A 11 6.19 6.04 13.79
C GLU A 11 6.52 4.74 13.04
N VAL A 12 5.93 3.62 13.47
CA VAL A 12 6.05 2.34 12.76
C VAL A 12 5.45 2.44 11.35
N VAL A 13 4.24 2.98 11.20
CA VAL A 13 3.59 3.13 9.88
C VAL A 13 4.33 4.12 8.97
N GLU A 14 4.85 5.21 9.53
CA GLU A 14 5.62 6.21 8.78
C GLU A 14 6.95 5.66 8.28
N SER A 15 7.58 4.76 9.04
CA SER A 15 8.83 4.10 8.66
C SER A 15 8.70 3.13 7.48
N TRP A 16 7.49 2.82 7.02
CA TRP A 16 7.29 1.92 5.89
C TRP A 16 7.93 2.48 4.62
N ASN A 17 8.81 1.67 4.01
CA ASN A 17 9.48 1.99 2.76
C ASN A 17 8.50 1.89 1.58
N VAL A 18 7.74 2.97 1.34
CA VAL A 18 6.84 3.10 0.19
C VAL A 18 7.61 3.67 -1.00
N PRO A 19 7.65 2.99 -2.17
CA PRO A 19 8.32 3.51 -3.36
C PRO A 19 7.77 4.87 -3.81
N GLU A 20 8.65 5.76 -4.30
CA GLU A 20 8.30 7.13 -4.71
C GLU A 20 7.19 7.20 -5.78
N ASN A 21 7.07 6.15 -6.61
CA ASN A 21 6.09 6.06 -7.70
C ASN A 21 4.90 5.14 -7.37
N ALA A 22 4.58 4.93 -6.09
CA ALA A 22 3.46 4.10 -5.65
C ALA A 22 2.32 4.94 -5.03
N PRO A 23 1.57 5.74 -5.83
CA PRO A 23 0.59 6.71 -5.31
C PRO A 23 -0.53 6.06 -4.47
N VAL A 24 -0.94 4.85 -4.84
CA VAL A 24 -1.95 4.09 -4.08
C VAL A 24 -1.41 3.67 -2.71
N ALA A 25 -0.19 3.13 -2.66
CA ALA A 25 0.46 2.76 -1.41
C ALA A 25 0.70 3.98 -0.50
N THR A 26 1.13 5.11 -1.08
CA THR A 26 1.28 6.38 -0.35
C THR A 26 -0.05 6.85 0.24
N ARG A 27 -1.15 6.72 -0.51
CA ARG A 27 -2.50 7.07 -0.02
C ARG A 27 -2.96 6.15 1.10
N ILE A 28 -2.72 4.84 0.99
CA ILE A 28 -3.06 3.88 2.04
C ILE A 28 -2.31 4.21 3.34
N ARG A 29 -0.98 4.42 3.27
CA ARG A 29 -0.16 4.81 4.43
C ARG A 29 -0.69 6.08 5.10
N ARG A 30 -1.01 7.13 4.32
CA ARG A 30 -1.57 8.38 4.84
C ARG A 30 -2.92 8.17 5.54
N ASN A 31 -3.81 7.37 4.96
CA ASN A 31 -5.11 7.07 5.56
C ASN A 31 -4.97 6.33 6.89
N ILE A 32 -4.00 5.41 6.99
CA ILE A 32 -3.72 4.67 8.22
C ILE A 32 -3.20 5.62 9.30
N VAL A 33 -2.22 6.48 8.98
CA VAL A 33 -1.72 7.50 9.93
C VAL A 33 -2.87 8.38 10.43
N SER A 34 -3.71 8.88 9.53
CA SER A 34 -4.85 9.73 9.92
C SER A 34 -5.88 9.00 10.78
N ALA A 35 -6.08 7.69 10.58
CA ALA A 35 -6.95 6.87 11.43
C ALA A 35 -6.36 6.72 12.84
N ILE A 36 -5.05 6.49 12.95
CA ILE A 36 -4.34 6.39 14.23
C ILE A 36 -4.46 7.71 15.01
N GLU A 37 -4.24 8.85 14.35
CA GLU A 37 -4.39 10.19 14.95
C GLU A 37 -5.81 10.47 15.48
N GLN A 38 -6.83 9.77 14.97
CA GLN A 38 -8.22 9.87 15.43
C GLN A 38 -8.55 8.94 16.60
N GLY A 39 -7.56 8.25 17.16
CA GLY A 39 -7.72 7.35 18.30
C GLY A 39 -7.94 5.88 17.93
N LEU A 40 -7.63 5.49 16.69
CA LEU A 40 -7.57 4.09 16.25
C LEU A 40 -6.12 3.61 16.30
N ASP A 41 -5.50 3.70 17.47
CA ASP A 41 -4.07 3.46 17.70
C ASP A 41 -3.75 2.05 18.24
N ASP A 42 -4.76 1.19 18.42
CA ASP A 42 -4.55 -0.23 18.69
C ASP A 42 -3.78 -0.87 17.51
N PRO A 43 -2.56 -1.39 17.72
CA PRO A 43 -1.76 -2.02 16.67
C PRO A 43 -2.49 -3.10 15.88
N GLN A 44 -3.37 -3.87 16.54
CA GLN A 44 -4.14 -4.93 15.92
C GLN A 44 -5.24 -4.36 15.01
N LEU A 45 -5.91 -3.31 15.48
CA LEU A 45 -6.93 -2.59 14.72
C LEU A 45 -6.33 -1.88 13.49
N VAL A 46 -5.15 -1.31 13.61
CA VAL A 46 -4.40 -0.69 12.50
C VAL A 46 -4.05 -1.73 11.44
N ALA A 47 -3.60 -2.91 11.85
CA ALA A 47 -3.33 -4.02 10.94
C ALA A 47 -4.62 -4.44 10.21
N ASP A 48 -5.72 -4.62 10.94
CA ASP A 48 -7.02 -5.01 10.36
C ASP A 48 -7.61 -3.93 9.43
N LEU A 49 -7.48 -2.65 9.79
CA LEU A 49 -7.87 -1.50 8.96
C LEU A 49 -7.05 -1.40 7.67
N ALA A 50 -5.77 -1.78 7.71
CA ALA A 50 -4.91 -1.77 6.54
C ALA A 50 -5.25 -2.90 5.55
N VAL A 51 -5.79 -4.04 6.02
CA VAL A 51 -6.11 -5.21 5.18
C VAL A 51 -7.14 -4.84 4.10
N GLY A 52 -8.21 -4.12 4.44
CA GLY A 52 -9.26 -3.76 3.47
C GLY A 52 -8.73 -2.97 2.25
N PRO A 53 -8.09 -1.81 2.45
CA PRO A 53 -7.47 -1.03 1.38
C PRO A 53 -6.39 -1.80 0.61
N LEU A 54 -5.62 -2.65 1.27
CA LEU A 54 -4.59 -3.47 0.61
C LEU A 54 -5.21 -4.53 -0.30
N VAL A 55 -6.25 -5.24 0.14
CA VAL A 55 -6.98 -6.21 -0.69
C VAL A 55 -7.58 -5.53 -1.93
N ILE A 56 -8.16 -4.34 -1.76
CA ILE A 56 -8.71 -3.56 -2.88
C ILE A 56 -7.60 -3.14 -3.87
N ALA A 57 -6.48 -2.63 -3.35
CA ALA A 57 -5.36 -2.19 -4.18
C ALA A 57 -4.72 -3.37 -4.93
N LEU A 58 -4.58 -4.53 -4.26
CA LEU A 58 -4.05 -5.75 -4.86
C LEU A 58 -4.96 -6.25 -5.99
N GLY A 59 -6.27 -6.35 -5.75
CA GLY A 59 -7.21 -6.78 -6.78
C GLY A 59 -7.22 -5.86 -8.01
N ARG A 60 -7.06 -4.55 -7.81
CA ARG A 60 -6.89 -3.59 -8.93
C ARG A 60 -5.59 -3.84 -9.71
N LEU A 61 -4.48 -4.02 -9.00
CA LEU A 61 -3.19 -4.31 -9.63
C LEU A 61 -3.22 -5.60 -10.44
N GLU A 62 -3.89 -6.64 -9.94
CA GLU A 62 -4.06 -7.91 -10.66
C GLU A 62 -4.81 -7.72 -11.98
N VAL A 63 -5.91 -6.95 -11.98
CA VAL A 63 -6.69 -6.63 -13.18
C VAL A 63 -5.87 -5.80 -14.17
N GLU A 64 -5.27 -4.70 -13.71
CA GLU A 64 -4.46 -3.81 -14.56
C GLU A 64 -3.25 -4.54 -15.16
N LEU A 65 -2.61 -5.44 -14.40
CA LEU A 65 -1.49 -6.25 -14.88
C LEU A 65 -1.95 -7.27 -15.93
N ALA A 66 -3.10 -7.91 -15.74
CA ALA A 66 -3.65 -8.83 -16.73
C ALA A 66 -3.96 -8.10 -18.05
N GLU A 67 -4.60 -6.94 -17.98
CA GLU A 67 -4.90 -6.10 -19.13
C GLU A 67 -3.63 -5.62 -19.85
N ALA A 68 -2.63 -5.15 -19.10
CA ALA A 68 -1.35 -4.72 -19.64
C ALA A 68 -0.63 -5.87 -20.38
N ARG A 69 -0.63 -7.07 -19.81
CA ARG A 69 -0.05 -8.27 -20.44
C ARG A 69 -0.76 -8.63 -21.74
N GLU A 70 -2.10 -8.63 -21.73
CA GLU A 70 -2.88 -8.89 -22.94
C GLU A 70 -2.56 -7.86 -24.04
N ARG A 71 -2.47 -6.58 -23.66
CA ARG A 71 -2.15 -5.50 -24.60
C ARG A 71 -0.75 -5.64 -25.19
N ILE A 72 0.25 -5.98 -24.38
CA ILE A 72 1.63 -6.24 -24.83
C ILE A 72 1.63 -7.38 -25.83
N THR A 73 1.02 -8.53 -25.51
CA THR A 73 0.96 -9.67 -26.43
C THR A 73 0.24 -9.31 -27.75
N ALA A 74 -0.81 -8.50 -27.69
CA ALA A 74 -1.51 -8.04 -28.90
C ALA A 74 -0.62 -7.14 -29.78
N LEU A 75 0.17 -6.25 -29.16
CA LEU A 75 1.11 -5.38 -29.86
C LEU A 75 2.29 -6.16 -30.45
N GLU A 76 2.86 -7.11 -29.70
CA GLU A 76 3.93 -7.99 -30.17
C GLU A 76 3.49 -8.77 -31.42
N ARG A 77 2.30 -9.39 -31.39
CA ARG A 77 1.72 -10.07 -32.57
C ARG A 77 1.47 -9.16 -33.76
N ALA A 78 1.24 -7.87 -33.54
CA ALA A 78 1.03 -6.90 -34.61
C ALA A 78 2.35 -6.47 -35.26
N LEU A 79 3.45 -6.45 -34.51
CA LEU A 79 4.79 -6.13 -34.99
C LEU A 79 5.47 -7.30 -35.72
N GLU A 80 5.07 -8.54 -35.43
CA GLU A 80 5.56 -9.75 -36.11
C GLU A 80 4.92 -9.98 -37.50
N ARG A 81 4.03 -9.09 -37.97
CA ARG A 81 3.47 -9.10 -39.34
C ARG A 81 4.15 -8.05 -40.21
#